data_AF-A0A427XJ17-F1
#
_entry.id   AF-A0A427XJ17-F1
#
_cell.length_a   1.000
_cell.length_b   1.000
_cell.length_c   1.000
_cell.angle_alpha   90.00
_cell.angle_beta   90.00
_cell.angle_gamma   90.00
#
_symmetry.space_group_name_H-M   'P 1'
#
loop_
_entity.id
_entity.type
_entity.pdbx_description
1 polymer ?
#
loop_
_entity_poly.entity_id
_entity_poly.type
_entity_poly.pdbx_seq_one_letter_code
_entity_poly.pdbx_strand_id
1 'polypeptide(L)'
;MVHAPEITDYVKTAATKLDVVSDEVDAVNILKGNKEVDFAAESQFDAEKDKTGFRQYEEACDRVKNFYAEQHKKQTLEYNIRIREELQAKVRASMTVWEAMELLNELVDESDPDTSVGQIEHLLQTAEAIRRDGKPDWMQLVGLIHDLGKLLCFFGAEGQWDVVGDTFVVGCKFSDKIIYPDTFKANPDYYDEKINTECGIYSPGCGLDNVLLSWGHDEYIFNIMKKQSTIPKEGLSMLRYHSFYPWHREGAYTHLMNEDDKVQLRAVQAFNAYDLYSKSDDLADAATLKPYYMGLIEKYIGLNELEW
;
A
#
# COMPACT_ATOMS: atom_id res chain seq x y z
N MET A 1 -9.85 6.00 39.34
CA MET A 1 -10.67 6.26 38.14
C MET A 1 -9.88 7.26 37.31
N VAL A 2 -9.24 6.78 36.24
CA VAL A 2 -8.47 7.63 35.32
C VAL A 2 -9.31 7.67 34.05
N HIS A 3 -9.84 8.85 33.72
CA HIS A 3 -10.59 9.08 32.49
C HIS A 3 -9.68 8.85 31.29
N ALA A 4 -10.18 8.12 30.29
CA ALA A 4 -9.56 8.07 28.97
C ALA A 4 -9.58 9.48 28.36
N PRO A 5 -8.55 9.89 27.59
CA PRO A 5 -8.54 11.17 26.91
C PRO A 5 -9.69 11.20 25.88
N GLU A 6 -10.47 12.27 25.90
CA GLU A 6 -11.53 12.51 24.91
C GLU A 6 -10.88 12.62 23.52
N ILE A 7 -11.33 11.77 22.60
CA ILE A 7 -11.07 11.90 21.16
C ILE A 7 -11.72 13.21 20.73
N THR A 8 -10.91 14.27 20.67
CA THR A 8 -11.39 15.63 20.39
C THR A 8 -11.82 15.78 18.93
N ASP A 9 -12.75 16.70 18.70
CA ASP A 9 -13.29 17.13 17.40
C ASP A 9 -12.20 17.54 16.36
N TYR A 10 -10.94 17.63 16.77
CA TYR A 10 -9.78 17.84 15.91
C TYR A 10 -9.63 16.75 14.84
N VAL A 11 -9.78 15.47 15.19
CA VAL A 11 -9.67 14.34 14.23
C VAL A 11 -10.80 14.39 13.20
N LYS A 12 -12.01 14.76 13.63
CA LYS A 12 -13.17 14.89 12.74
C LYS A 12 -13.05 16.09 11.79
N THR A 13 -12.52 17.22 12.28
CA THR A 13 -12.46 18.47 11.52
C THR A 13 -11.27 18.53 10.55
N ALA A 14 -10.17 17.83 10.86
CA ALA A 14 -9.04 17.71 9.95
C ALA A 14 -9.38 16.87 8.70
N ALA A 15 -10.24 15.85 8.84
CA ALA A 15 -10.75 15.05 7.73
C ALA A 15 -11.62 15.87 6.76
N THR A 16 -12.52 16.71 7.27
CA THR A 16 -13.54 17.40 6.43
C THR A 16 -12.98 18.52 5.54
N LYS A 17 -11.84 19.12 5.91
CA LYS A 17 -11.20 20.19 5.10
C LYS A 17 -10.34 19.66 3.98
N LEU A 18 -9.95 18.38 4.02
CA LEU A 18 -9.14 17.73 2.98
C LEU A 18 -10.01 17.22 1.81
N ASP A 19 -11.30 16.93 2.06
CA ASP A 19 -12.24 16.44 1.04
C ASP A 19 -12.55 17.47 -0.06
N VAL A 20 -12.68 18.76 0.31
CA VAL A 20 -13.05 19.82 -0.65
C VAL A 20 -11.98 20.03 -1.73
N VAL A 21 -10.71 19.77 -1.43
CA VAL A 21 -9.61 19.87 -2.40
C VAL A 21 -9.55 18.62 -3.30
N SER A 22 -10.00 17.46 -2.81
CA SER A 22 -10.07 16.21 -3.59
C SER A 22 -11.11 16.31 -4.70
N ASP A 23 -12.29 16.86 -4.38
CA ASP A 23 -13.39 17.02 -5.34
C ASP A 23 -13.02 17.94 -6.52
N GLU A 24 -12.13 18.91 -6.30
CA GLU A 24 -11.66 19.85 -7.33
C GLU A 24 -10.64 19.21 -8.30
N VAL A 25 -9.86 18.22 -7.83
CA VAL A 25 -8.90 17.48 -8.68
C VAL A 25 -9.63 16.50 -9.61
N ASP A 26 -10.65 15.82 -9.10
CA ASP A 26 -11.45 14.86 -9.87
C ASP A 26 -12.19 15.53 -11.05
N ALA A 27 -12.65 16.77 -10.85
CA ALA A 27 -13.33 17.55 -11.89
C ALA A 27 -12.43 17.93 -13.08
N VAL A 28 -11.12 18.09 -12.86
CA VAL A 28 -10.16 18.46 -13.92
C VAL A 28 -9.82 17.28 -14.83
N ASN A 29 -9.84 16.06 -14.31
CA ASN A 29 -9.50 14.85 -15.06
C ASN A 29 -10.58 14.43 -16.07
N ILE A 30 -11.85 14.76 -15.81
CA ILE A 30 -12.99 14.44 -16.70
C ILE A 30 -12.95 15.23 -18.03
N LEU A 31 -12.22 16.35 -18.10
CA LEU A 31 -12.27 17.27 -19.26
C LEU A 31 -11.32 16.92 -20.42
N LYS A 32 -10.41 15.94 -20.27
CA LYS A 32 -9.46 15.55 -21.33
C LYS A 32 -9.87 14.22 -21.97
N GLY A 33 -10.74 14.29 -22.98
CA GLY A 33 -11.27 13.16 -23.74
C GLY A 33 -10.22 12.31 -24.47
N ASN A 34 -9.59 11.39 -23.75
CA ASN A 34 -8.97 10.20 -24.32
C ASN A 34 -9.96 9.03 -24.20
N LYS A 35 -9.96 8.12 -25.19
CA LYS A 35 -10.67 6.84 -25.05
C LYS A 35 -10.26 6.21 -23.71
N GLU A 36 -11.20 6.07 -22.77
CA GLU A 36 -10.94 5.42 -21.49
C GLU A 36 -10.51 3.98 -21.76
N VAL A 37 -9.21 3.72 -21.59
CA VAL A 37 -8.71 2.36 -21.43
C VAL A 37 -9.18 1.92 -20.05
N ASP A 38 -10.05 0.90 -20.00
CA ASP A 38 -10.56 0.35 -18.75
C ASP A 38 -9.40 -0.29 -17.96
N PHE A 39 -8.97 0.38 -16.89
CA PHE A 39 -7.91 -0.12 -16.02
C PHE A 39 -8.30 -1.47 -15.39
N ALA A 40 -9.59 -1.71 -15.17
CA ALA A 40 -10.13 -2.91 -14.54
C ALA A 40 -10.46 -4.03 -15.53
N ALA A 41 -10.15 -3.87 -16.83
CA ALA A 41 -10.26 -4.98 -17.78
C ALA A 41 -9.47 -6.20 -17.29
N GLU A 42 -9.96 -7.42 -17.54
CA GLU A 42 -9.25 -8.64 -17.13
C GLU A 42 -7.83 -8.67 -17.70
N SER A 43 -6.85 -8.91 -16.82
CA SER A 43 -5.45 -9.03 -17.17
C SER A 43 -5.24 -10.23 -18.10
N GLN A 44 -4.56 -10.02 -19.23
CA GLN A 44 -4.11 -11.13 -20.07
C GLN A 44 -2.70 -11.60 -19.67
N PHE A 45 -1.97 -10.78 -18.91
CA PHE A 45 -0.60 -11.04 -18.46
C PHE A 45 -0.47 -12.35 -17.65
N ASP A 46 -1.36 -12.58 -16.70
CA ASP A 46 -1.30 -13.70 -15.76
C ASP A 46 -2.18 -14.89 -16.15
N ALA A 47 -2.77 -14.87 -17.35
CA ALA A 47 -3.69 -15.90 -17.83
C ALA A 47 -3.04 -17.29 -17.94
N GLU A 48 -1.74 -17.34 -18.28
CA GLU A 48 -0.97 -18.58 -18.43
C GLU A 48 -0.01 -18.84 -17.26
N LYS A 49 0.01 -17.97 -16.25
CA LYS A 49 0.90 -18.10 -15.09
C LYS A 49 0.39 -19.20 -14.15
N ASP A 50 1.30 -20.06 -13.69
CA ASP A 50 0.99 -21.01 -12.62
C ASP A 50 0.92 -20.29 -11.28
N LYS A 51 -0.31 -20.02 -10.83
CA LYS A 51 -0.59 -19.30 -9.59
C LYS A 51 -0.37 -20.14 -8.33
N THR A 52 -0.17 -21.46 -8.48
CA THR A 52 -0.06 -22.38 -7.33
C THR A 52 1.23 -22.20 -6.54
N GLY A 53 2.30 -21.66 -7.15
CA GLY A 53 3.59 -21.47 -6.49
C GLY A 53 3.70 -20.21 -5.60
N PHE A 54 2.78 -19.26 -5.71
CA PHE A 54 2.89 -17.96 -5.05
C PHE A 54 2.23 -17.93 -3.68
N ARG A 55 2.81 -17.19 -2.73
CA ARG A 55 2.23 -16.96 -1.39
C ARG A 55 1.94 -18.23 -0.59
N GLN A 56 2.86 -19.20 -0.64
CA GLN A 56 2.76 -20.46 0.12
C GLN A 56 3.24 -20.30 1.58
N TYR A 57 2.40 -19.68 2.42
CA TYR A 57 2.75 -19.38 3.83
C TYR A 57 2.88 -20.63 4.72
N GLU A 58 2.12 -21.69 4.47
CA GLU A 58 2.25 -22.93 5.26
C GLU A 58 3.65 -23.55 5.09
N GLU A 59 4.18 -23.49 3.87
CA GLU A 59 5.49 -24.02 3.48
C GLU A 59 6.63 -22.99 3.60
N ALA A 60 6.31 -21.73 3.92
CA ALA A 60 7.30 -20.67 4.04
C ALA A 60 8.33 -20.95 5.14
N CYS A 61 9.53 -20.42 4.95
CA CYS A 61 10.64 -20.59 5.88
C CYS A 61 10.42 -19.83 7.20
N ASP A 62 11.17 -20.22 8.24
CA ASP A 62 11.04 -19.63 9.57
C ASP A 62 11.28 -18.11 9.58
N ARG A 63 12.07 -17.57 8.64
CA ARG A 63 12.28 -16.12 8.50
C ARG A 63 10.95 -15.39 8.27
N VAL A 64 10.15 -15.83 7.29
CA VAL A 64 8.86 -15.22 6.95
C VAL A 64 7.85 -15.41 8.08
N LYS A 65 7.81 -16.60 8.70
CA LYS A 65 6.92 -16.88 9.84
C LYS A 65 7.24 -15.99 11.04
N ASN A 66 8.53 -15.84 11.38
CA ASN A 66 8.98 -14.99 12.48
C ASN A 66 8.74 -13.51 12.20
N PHE A 67 8.94 -13.06 10.96
CA PHE A 67 8.62 -11.70 10.51
C PHE A 67 7.16 -11.34 10.82
N TYR A 68 6.21 -12.16 10.34
CA TYR A 68 4.78 -11.87 10.55
C TYR A 68 4.39 -12.00 12.02
N ALA A 69 4.95 -12.96 12.76
CA ALA A 69 4.71 -13.05 14.20
C ALA A 69 5.18 -11.79 14.95
N GLU A 70 6.28 -11.17 14.53
CA GLU A 70 6.78 -9.91 15.08
C GLU A 70 5.88 -8.73 14.69
N GLN A 71 5.53 -8.61 13.40
CA GLN A 71 4.62 -7.58 12.91
C GLN A 71 3.28 -7.62 13.65
N HIS A 72 2.62 -8.79 13.68
CA HIS A 72 1.34 -8.96 14.35
C HIS A 72 1.42 -8.62 15.83
N LYS A 73 2.53 -8.94 16.50
CA LYS A 73 2.73 -8.61 17.92
C LYS A 73 2.85 -7.10 18.18
N LYS A 74 3.55 -6.37 17.29
CA LYS A 74 3.97 -4.99 17.56
C LYS A 74 3.08 -3.92 16.92
N GLN A 75 2.39 -4.23 15.84
CA GLN A 75 1.41 -3.34 15.19
C GLN A 75 0.15 -3.21 16.06
N THR A 76 0.19 -2.28 17.00
CA THR A 76 -0.92 -1.92 17.89
C THR A 76 -1.57 -0.62 17.41
N LEU A 77 -2.78 -0.32 17.90
CA LEU A 77 -3.44 0.95 17.69
C LEU A 77 -2.57 2.11 18.21
N GLU A 78 -1.98 1.96 19.40
CA GLU A 78 -1.09 2.96 19.99
C GLU A 78 0.13 3.24 19.10
N TYR A 79 0.81 2.19 18.64
CA TYR A 79 1.94 2.32 17.73
C TYR A 79 1.54 3.05 16.44
N ASN A 80 0.40 2.69 15.85
CA ASN A 80 -0.07 3.24 14.59
C ASN A 80 -0.45 4.72 14.66
N ILE A 81 -0.98 5.17 15.80
CA ILE A 81 -1.24 6.59 16.06
C ILE A 81 0.09 7.33 16.17
N ARG A 82 1.00 6.84 17.03
CA ARG A 82 2.30 7.47 17.30
C ARG A 82 3.13 7.65 16.03
N ILE A 83 3.33 6.57 15.26
CA ILE A 83 4.23 6.60 14.10
C ILE A 83 3.73 7.57 13.01
N ARG A 84 2.40 7.69 12.83
CA ARG A 84 1.79 8.65 11.90
C ARG A 84 2.01 10.09 12.33
N GLU A 85 1.91 10.39 13.62
CA GLU A 85 2.23 11.72 14.16
C GLU A 85 3.71 12.06 13.96
N GLU A 86 4.61 11.13 14.26
CA GLU A 86 6.07 11.29 14.08
C GLU A 86 6.46 11.48 12.61
N LEU A 87 5.76 10.82 11.69
CA LEU A 87 6.03 10.95 10.26
C LEU A 87 5.55 12.27 9.67
N GLN A 88 4.37 12.72 10.07
CA GLN A 88 3.85 14.02 9.63
C GLN A 88 4.68 15.20 10.15
N ALA A 89 5.40 15.04 11.25
CA ALA A 89 6.15 16.11 11.87
C ALA A 89 7.46 16.48 11.15
N LYS A 90 8.00 15.61 10.27
CA LYS A 90 9.35 15.81 9.72
C LYS A 90 9.55 15.16 8.35
N VAL A 91 10.11 15.94 7.41
CA VAL A 91 10.69 15.45 6.16
C VAL A 91 11.99 14.68 6.47
N ARG A 92 12.09 13.45 5.98
CA ARG A 92 13.20 12.52 6.23
C ARG A 92 14.24 12.59 5.15
N ALA A 93 13.84 12.81 3.90
CA ALA A 93 14.75 12.99 2.80
C ALA A 93 14.16 13.89 1.70
N SER A 94 15.04 14.44 0.87
CA SER A 94 14.70 15.16 -0.36
C SER A 94 15.44 14.46 -1.49
N MET A 95 14.69 13.85 -2.40
CA MET A 95 15.26 13.16 -3.57
C MET A 95 14.23 13.01 -4.68
N THR A 96 14.67 12.85 -5.91
CA THR A 96 13.80 12.50 -7.04
C THR A 96 13.29 11.07 -6.93
N VAL A 97 12.23 10.72 -7.68
CA VAL A 97 11.71 9.34 -7.74
C VAL A 97 12.78 8.35 -8.20
N TRP A 98 13.64 8.72 -9.14
CA TRP A 98 14.67 7.81 -9.63
C TRP A 98 15.80 7.59 -8.60
N GLU A 99 16.19 8.63 -7.86
CA GLU A 99 17.14 8.49 -6.75
C GLU A 99 16.54 7.64 -5.62
N ALA A 100 15.24 7.76 -5.35
CA ALA A 100 14.50 6.90 -4.43
C ALA A 100 14.54 5.42 -4.86
N MET A 101 14.36 5.14 -6.16
CA MET A 101 14.53 3.79 -6.70
C MET A 101 15.97 3.28 -6.53
N GLU A 102 16.97 4.12 -6.78
CA GLU A 102 18.40 3.77 -6.62
C GLU A 102 18.74 3.46 -5.15
N LEU A 103 18.23 4.24 -4.19
CA LEU A 103 18.38 3.96 -2.76
C LEU A 103 17.65 2.68 -2.35
N LEU A 104 16.41 2.49 -2.81
CA LEU A 104 15.65 1.28 -2.49
C LEU A 104 16.34 0.00 -2.97
N ASN A 105 17.11 0.07 -4.05
CA ASN A 105 17.85 -1.08 -4.58
C ASN A 105 18.89 -1.65 -3.60
N GLU A 106 19.25 -0.93 -2.53
CA GLU A 106 20.12 -1.42 -1.45
C GLU A 106 19.38 -2.30 -0.43
N LEU A 107 18.03 -2.37 -0.49
CA LEU A 107 17.20 -3.12 0.45
C LEU A 107 16.95 -4.57 0.00
N VAL A 108 17.01 -5.49 0.95
CA VAL A 108 16.48 -6.87 0.82
C VAL A 108 15.21 -7.00 1.65
N ASP A 109 14.09 -7.38 1.04
CA ASP A 109 12.80 -7.58 1.70
C ASP A 109 12.73 -8.96 2.37
N GLU A 110 12.58 -9.00 3.70
CA GLU A 110 12.58 -10.24 4.48
C GLU A 110 11.21 -10.92 4.57
N SER A 111 10.13 -10.20 4.22
CA SER A 111 8.74 -10.67 4.31
C SER A 111 8.29 -11.46 3.10
N ASP A 112 8.90 -11.18 1.94
CA ASP A 112 8.52 -11.76 0.66
C ASP A 112 9.14 -13.16 0.48
N PRO A 113 8.32 -14.22 0.34
CA PRO A 113 8.82 -15.56 0.03
C PRO A 113 9.22 -15.72 -1.45
N ASP A 114 8.82 -14.80 -2.32
CA ASP A 114 8.77 -14.98 -3.78
C ASP A 114 9.84 -14.15 -4.54
N THR A 115 10.62 -13.28 -3.87
CA THR A 115 11.64 -12.43 -4.52
C THR A 115 13.08 -12.77 -4.14
N SER A 116 13.94 -12.88 -5.15
CA SER A 116 15.40 -12.92 -5.02
C SER A 116 16.10 -11.87 -5.89
N VAL A 117 15.35 -10.96 -6.50
CA VAL A 117 15.85 -9.91 -7.41
C VAL A 117 16.00 -8.57 -6.69
N GLY A 118 16.77 -7.64 -7.28
CA GLY A 118 16.91 -6.29 -6.74
C GLY A 118 15.59 -5.51 -6.79
N GLN A 119 15.43 -4.50 -5.94
CA GLN A 119 14.16 -3.76 -5.86
C GLN A 119 13.84 -3.00 -7.15
N ILE A 120 14.83 -2.40 -7.83
CA ILE A 120 14.58 -1.74 -9.13
C ILE A 120 14.03 -2.73 -10.15
N GLU A 121 14.51 -3.97 -10.11
CA GLU A 121 14.06 -5.03 -11.02
C GLU A 121 12.58 -5.33 -10.78
N HIS A 122 12.18 -5.56 -9.53
CA HIS A 122 10.77 -5.80 -9.17
C HIS A 122 9.85 -4.66 -9.61
N LEU A 123 10.26 -3.41 -9.36
CA LEU A 123 9.51 -2.22 -9.79
C LEU A 123 9.32 -2.16 -11.31
N LEU A 124 10.39 -2.44 -12.07
CA LEU A 124 10.35 -2.44 -13.53
C LEU A 124 9.57 -3.64 -14.09
N GLN A 125 9.66 -4.82 -13.50
CA GLN A 125 8.88 -5.99 -13.89
C GLN A 125 7.39 -5.72 -13.75
N THR A 126 6.98 -5.15 -12.61
CA THR A 126 5.59 -4.79 -12.34
C THR A 126 5.10 -3.76 -13.37
N ALA A 127 5.88 -2.68 -13.57
CA ALA A 127 5.52 -1.62 -14.50
C ALA A 127 5.48 -2.10 -15.97
N GLU A 128 6.42 -2.94 -16.39
CA GLU A 128 6.45 -3.50 -17.75
C GLU A 128 5.33 -4.50 -17.99
N ALA A 129 4.95 -5.30 -17.01
CA ALA A 129 3.80 -6.21 -17.12
C ALA A 129 2.51 -5.42 -17.37
N ILE A 130 2.29 -4.35 -16.59
CA ILE A 130 1.16 -3.41 -16.77
C ILE A 130 1.21 -2.76 -18.17
N ARG A 131 2.40 -2.33 -18.62
CA ARG A 131 2.58 -1.69 -19.92
C ARG A 131 2.32 -2.64 -21.09
N ARG A 132 2.81 -3.87 -21.01
CA ARG A 132 2.63 -4.91 -22.05
C ARG A 132 1.17 -5.32 -22.17
N ASP A 133 0.44 -5.32 -21.06
CA ASP A 133 -1.00 -5.60 -21.03
C ASP A 133 -1.87 -4.40 -21.45
N GLY A 134 -1.24 -3.30 -21.89
CA GLY A 134 -1.93 -2.16 -22.51
C GLY A 134 -2.70 -1.28 -21.53
N LYS A 135 -2.40 -1.37 -20.23
CA LYS A 135 -3.05 -0.57 -19.17
C LYS A 135 -2.65 0.91 -19.25
N PRO A 136 -3.46 1.81 -18.66
CA PRO A 136 -3.17 3.25 -18.66
C PRO A 136 -1.77 3.58 -18.14
N ASP A 137 -1.20 4.65 -18.66
CA ASP A 137 0.15 5.10 -18.30
C ASP A 137 0.30 5.51 -16.83
N TRP A 138 -0.72 6.08 -16.21
CA TRP A 138 -0.72 6.31 -14.76
C TRP A 138 -0.61 4.99 -13.96
N MET A 139 -1.19 3.89 -14.44
CA MET A 139 -1.14 2.59 -13.76
C MET A 139 0.25 1.95 -13.90
N GLN A 140 0.92 2.18 -15.02
CA GLN A 140 2.31 1.77 -15.21
C GLN A 140 3.24 2.50 -14.24
N LEU A 141 3.00 3.81 -14.03
CA LEU A 141 3.71 4.57 -13.01
C LEU A 141 3.42 4.04 -11.60
N VAL A 142 2.18 3.69 -11.27
CA VAL A 142 1.84 3.04 -10.00
C VAL A 142 2.67 1.77 -9.81
N GLY A 143 2.79 0.92 -10.83
CA GLY A 143 3.67 -0.25 -10.79
C GLY A 143 5.13 0.09 -10.52
N LEU A 144 5.64 1.18 -11.10
CA LEU A 144 7.02 1.62 -10.88
C LEU A 144 7.28 2.10 -9.44
N ILE A 145 6.27 2.62 -8.74
CA ILE A 145 6.47 3.33 -7.46
C ILE A 145 5.85 2.65 -6.25
N HIS A 146 5.04 1.60 -6.42
CA HIS A 146 4.25 1.01 -5.34
C HIS A 146 5.08 0.65 -4.10
N ASP A 147 6.27 0.10 -4.31
CA ASP A 147 7.16 -0.33 -3.24
C ASP A 147 8.14 0.76 -2.75
N LEU A 148 8.10 1.98 -3.29
CA LEU A 148 9.00 3.06 -2.83
C LEU A 148 8.74 3.47 -1.37
N GLY A 149 7.60 3.07 -0.81
CA GLY A 149 7.37 3.25 0.62
C GLY A 149 8.34 2.44 1.51
N LYS A 150 8.99 1.41 0.95
CA LYS A 150 9.99 0.60 1.66
C LYS A 150 11.25 1.39 2.04
N LEU A 151 11.39 2.61 1.54
CA LEU A 151 12.43 3.55 1.97
C LEU A 151 12.38 3.88 3.47
N LEU A 152 11.25 3.63 4.16
CA LEU A 152 11.18 3.69 5.63
C LEU A 152 12.29 2.88 6.33
N CYS A 153 12.77 1.78 5.71
CA CYS A 153 13.91 1.00 6.19
C CYS A 153 15.19 1.84 6.37
N PHE A 154 15.34 2.93 5.61
CA PHE A 154 16.47 3.86 5.71
C PHE A 154 16.14 5.08 6.58
N PHE A 155 14.87 5.32 6.90
CA PHE A 155 14.40 6.56 7.53
C PHE A 155 13.89 6.38 8.97
N GLY A 156 14.45 5.40 9.68
CA GLY A 156 14.25 5.24 11.12
C GLY A 156 13.15 4.26 11.51
N ALA A 157 12.76 3.35 10.62
CA ALA A 157 11.99 2.15 10.96
C ALA A 157 12.60 1.41 12.16
N GLU A 158 11.75 0.88 13.05
CA GLU A 158 12.20 0.05 14.18
C GLU A 158 12.60 -1.36 13.73
N GLY A 159 12.22 -1.75 12.51
CA GLY A 159 12.61 -2.99 11.83
C GLY A 159 11.68 -3.24 10.64
N GLN A 160 11.98 -4.20 9.77
CA GLN A 160 11.15 -4.42 8.57
C GLN A 160 9.66 -4.70 8.88
N TRP A 161 9.34 -5.18 10.09
CA TRP A 161 7.97 -5.44 10.55
C TRP A 161 7.06 -4.20 10.53
N ASP A 162 7.63 -2.99 10.59
CA ASP A 162 6.89 -1.72 10.47
C ASP A 162 7.00 -1.06 9.09
N VAL A 163 7.47 -1.81 8.09
CA VAL A 163 7.65 -1.33 6.72
C VAL A 163 6.96 -2.24 5.70
N VAL A 164 7.27 -3.54 5.69
CA VAL A 164 6.85 -4.47 4.62
C VAL A 164 5.78 -5.46 5.11
N GLY A 165 5.31 -6.32 4.21
CA GLY A 165 4.37 -7.40 4.50
C GLY A 165 2.89 -7.01 4.41
N ASP A 166 2.04 -8.03 4.43
CA ASP A 166 0.58 -7.87 4.40
C ASP A 166 0.09 -6.93 5.50
N THR A 167 -0.86 -6.04 5.16
CA THR A 167 -1.46 -5.10 6.10
C THR A 167 -2.81 -5.59 6.62
N PHE A 168 -3.22 -5.04 7.76
CA PHE A 168 -4.50 -5.34 8.41
C PHE A 168 -5.03 -4.14 9.19
N VAL A 169 -6.31 -4.13 9.52
CA VAL A 169 -6.90 -3.06 10.32
C VAL A 169 -6.49 -3.18 11.79
N VAL A 170 -6.00 -2.09 12.38
CA VAL A 170 -5.79 -1.96 13.82
C VAL A 170 -6.96 -1.23 14.48
N GLY A 171 -7.15 -1.40 15.79
CA GLY A 171 -8.24 -0.74 16.51
C GLY A 171 -9.63 -1.37 16.35
N CYS A 172 -9.72 -2.53 15.70
CA CYS A 172 -10.88 -3.44 15.74
C CYS A 172 -10.42 -4.89 15.94
N LYS A 173 -11.36 -5.83 16.02
CA LYS A 173 -11.05 -7.26 16.06
C LYS A 173 -10.24 -7.68 14.82
N PHE A 174 -9.13 -8.37 15.05
CA PHE A 174 -8.32 -8.96 13.97
C PHE A 174 -9.10 -10.07 13.26
N SER A 175 -9.08 -10.06 11.92
CA SER A 175 -9.73 -11.08 11.12
C SER A 175 -8.96 -12.39 11.15
N ASP A 176 -9.67 -13.51 11.15
CA ASP A 176 -9.13 -14.86 10.96
C ASP A 176 -8.63 -15.14 9.54
N LYS A 177 -8.87 -14.22 8.60
CA LYS A 177 -8.35 -14.24 7.22
C LYS A 177 -6.97 -13.59 7.09
N ILE A 178 -6.44 -12.97 8.14
CA ILE A 178 -5.04 -12.52 8.15
C ILE A 178 -4.15 -13.75 8.25
N ILE A 179 -3.03 -13.76 7.53
CA ILE A 179 -2.06 -14.85 7.60
C ILE A 179 -1.57 -15.08 9.03
N TYR A 180 -1.36 -16.34 9.40
CA TYR A 180 -0.99 -16.75 10.76
C TYR A 180 -1.82 -16.10 11.88
N PRO A 181 -3.16 -16.20 11.87
CA PRO A 181 -4.03 -15.42 12.76
C PRO A 181 -3.79 -15.73 14.25
N ASP A 182 -3.28 -16.91 14.58
CA ASP A 182 -2.93 -17.30 15.95
C ASP A 182 -1.80 -16.46 16.58
N THR A 183 -0.93 -15.86 15.76
CA THR A 183 0.19 -15.05 16.26
C THR A 183 -0.27 -13.73 16.90
N PHE A 184 -1.47 -13.24 16.58
CA PHE A 184 -2.08 -12.07 17.22
C PHE A 184 -2.33 -12.27 18.72
N LYS A 185 -2.32 -13.50 19.24
CA LYS A 185 -2.37 -13.74 20.70
C LYS A 185 -1.20 -13.12 21.46
N ALA A 186 -0.13 -12.72 20.77
CA ALA A 186 0.99 -11.98 21.35
C ALA A 186 0.82 -10.45 21.30
N ASN A 187 -0.16 -9.94 20.54
CA ASN A 187 -0.48 -8.52 20.46
C ASN A 187 -1.33 -8.10 21.69
N PRO A 188 -0.97 -7.02 22.41
CA PRO A 188 -1.75 -6.56 23.55
C PRO A 188 -3.20 -6.16 23.19
N ASP A 189 -3.45 -5.63 21.99
CA ASP A 189 -4.78 -5.22 21.52
C ASP A 189 -5.74 -6.40 21.36
N TYR A 190 -5.20 -7.62 21.18
CA TYR A 190 -6.01 -8.84 21.05
C TYR A 190 -6.88 -9.11 22.29
N TYR A 191 -6.44 -8.69 23.47
CA TYR A 191 -7.18 -8.90 24.72
C TYR A 191 -7.89 -7.64 25.22
N ASP A 192 -7.78 -6.50 24.52
CA ASP A 192 -8.50 -5.29 24.90
C ASP A 192 -9.94 -5.36 24.41
N GLU A 193 -10.86 -5.73 25.30
CA GLU A 193 -12.30 -5.84 25.03
C GLU A 193 -12.93 -4.54 24.51
N LYS A 194 -12.30 -3.37 24.68
CA LYS A 194 -12.82 -2.09 24.16
C LYS A 194 -12.67 -1.98 22.65
N ILE A 195 -11.62 -2.55 22.08
CA ILE A 195 -11.30 -2.48 20.65
C ILE A 195 -11.41 -3.83 19.96
N ASN A 196 -11.31 -4.95 20.67
CA ASN A 196 -11.54 -6.29 20.13
C ASN A 196 -13.05 -6.60 19.98
N THR A 197 -13.74 -5.76 19.23
CA THR A 197 -15.11 -5.94 18.75
C THR A 197 -15.12 -5.81 17.22
N GLU A 198 -16.21 -6.18 16.56
CA GLU A 198 -16.30 -6.18 15.10
C GLU A 198 -15.83 -4.86 14.48
N CYS A 199 -16.37 -3.72 14.93
CA CYS A 199 -15.93 -2.41 14.45
C CYS A 199 -14.90 -1.72 15.35
N GLY A 200 -14.70 -2.16 16.61
CA GLY A 200 -13.77 -1.52 17.54
C GLY A 200 -14.01 -0.02 17.68
N ILE A 201 -13.02 0.79 17.30
CA ILE A 201 -13.10 2.26 17.31
C ILE A 201 -13.88 2.87 16.14
N TYR A 202 -14.22 2.07 15.12
CA TYR A 202 -14.82 2.53 13.87
C TYR A 202 -16.34 2.47 13.91
N SER A 203 -16.97 3.28 13.03
CA SER A 203 -18.41 3.14 12.75
C SER A 203 -18.62 2.14 11.61
N PRO A 204 -19.70 1.34 11.61
CA PRO A 204 -20.04 0.49 10.47
C PRO A 204 -20.14 1.31 9.18
N GLY A 205 -19.53 0.82 8.11
CA GLY A 205 -19.54 1.47 6.79
C GLY A 205 -18.88 2.85 6.75
N CYS A 206 -17.90 3.12 7.62
CA CYS A 206 -17.18 4.41 7.65
C CYS A 206 -16.36 4.68 6.38
N GLY A 207 -16.10 3.67 5.56
CA GLY A 207 -15.16 3.74 4.44
C GLY A 207 -13.74 3.44 4.88
N LEU A 208 -12.97 2.75 4.05
CA LEU A 208 -11.59 2.36 4.38
C LEU A 208 -10.65 3.57 4.48
N ASP A 209 -11.01 4.68 3.85
CA ASP A 209 -10.26 5.93 4.01
C ASP A 209 -10.20 6.44 5.46
N ASN A 210 -11.18 6.05 6.28
CA ASN A 210 -11.30 6.40 7.69
C ASN A 210 -10.78 5.31 8.65
N VAL A 211 -10.11 4.29 8.13
CA VAL A 211 -9.58 3.16 8.89
C VAL A 211 -8.06 3.26 9.02
N LEU A 212 -7.52 2.89 10.18
CA LEU A 212 -6.09 2.72 10.35
C LEU A 212 -5.68 1.30 9.96
N LEU A 213 -4.91 1.20 8.88
CA LEU A 213 -4.16 0.00 8.57
C LEU A 213 -2.85 -0.03 9.38
N SER A 214 -2.36 -1.23 9.68
CA SER A 214 -1.02 -1.45 10.20
C SER A 214 -0.01 -0.65 9.36
N TRP A 215 0.86 0.08 10.05
CA TRP A 215 1.78 1.03 9.43
C TRP A 215 2.79 0.30 8.53
N GLY A 216 3.08 0.89 7.37
CA GLY A 216 4.02 0.32 6.41
C GLY A 216 4.18 1.15 5.15
N HIS A 217 4.83 0.56 4.16
CA HIS A 217 5.17 1.16 2.87
C HIS A 217 3.93 1.69 2.13
N ASP A 218 2.81 0.97 2.11
CA ASP A 218 1.55 1.38 1.47
C ASP A 218 1.09 2.77 1.92
N GLU A 219 0.88 2.95 3.23
CA GLU A 219 0.36 4.20 3.78
C GLU A 219 1.37 5.33 3.61
N TYR A 220 2.67 5.02 3.68
CA TYR A 220 3.73 6.00 3.50
C TYR A 220 3.79 6.53 2.06
N ILE A 221 3.87 5.65 1.06
CA ILE A 221 3.93 6.07 -0.34
C ILE A 221 2.63 6.74 -0.78
N PHE A 222 1.48 6.27 -0.30
CA PHE A 222 0.18 6.91 -0.52
C PHE A 222 0.21 8.36 -0.04
N ASN A 223 0.70 8.62 1.17
CA ASN A 223 0.72 9.96 1.75
C ASN A 223 1.65 10.93 0.98
N ILE A 224 2.77 10.44 0.43
CA ILE A 224 3.67 11.23 -0.42
C ILE A 224 2.98 11.53 -1.76
N MET A 225 2.47 10.51 -2.44
CA MET A 225 1.88 10.65 -3.77
C MET A 225 0.58 11.44 -3.76
N LYS A 226 -0.24 11.30 -2.71
CA LYS A 226 -1.47 12.11 -2.54
C LYS A 226 -1.18 13.61 -2.49
N LYS A 227 -0.01 14.02 -1.99
CA LYS A 227 0.38 15.43 -1.84
C LYS A 227 1.16 15.98 -3.02
N GLN A 228 1.95 15.13 -3.68
CA GLN A 228 3.00 15.56 -4.61
C GLN A 228 2.85 14.96 -6.01
N SER A 229 1.70 14.38 -6.35
CA SER A 229 1.44 13.83 -7.68
C SER A 229 0.04 14.20 -8.20
N THR A 230 -0.21 13.83 -9.45
CA THR A 230 -1.50 13.93 -10.15
C THR A 230 -2.06 12.56 -10.51
N ILE A 231 -1.65 11.51 -9.77
CA ILE A 231 -2.16 10.15 -9.94
C ILE A 231 -3.65 10.12 -9.57
N PRO A 232 -4.52 9.48 -10.37
CA PRO A 232 -5.95 9.41 -10.07
C PRO A 232 -6.22 8.58 -8.82
N LYS A 233 -7.42 8.73 -8.25
CA LYS A 233 -7.85 8.08 -6.99
C LYS A 233 -7.65 6.57 -7.00
N GLU A 234 -7.93 5.90 -8.11
CA GLU A 234 -7.73 4.45 -8.27
C GLU A 234 -6.26 4.06 -8.15
N GLY A 235 -5.37 4.85 -8.74
CA GLY A 235 -3.92 4.64 -8.60
C GLY A 235 -3.43 4.88 -7.19
N LEU A 236 -3.93 5.92 -6.51
CA LEU A 236 -3.63 6.14 -5.09
C LEU A 236 -4.15 5.01 -4.20
N SER A 237 -5.31 4.42 -4.53
CA SER A 237 -5.85 3.26 -3.81
C SER A 237 -5.04 2.00 -4.05
N MET A 238 -4.54 1.77 -5.27
CA MET A 238 -3.57 0.70 -5.54
C MET A 238 -2.34 0.85 -4.64
N LEU A 239 -1.77 2.05 -4.53
CA LEU A 239 -0.64 2.30 -3.63
C LEU A 239 -0.97 2.02 -2.16
N ARG A 240 -2.12 2.49 -1.68
CA ARG A 240 -2.50 2.42 -0.26
C ARG A 240 -2.92 1.03 0.22
N TYR A 241 -3.41 0.18 -0.68
CA TYR A 241 -4.10 -1.06 -0.30
C TYR A 241 -3.54 -2.31 -0.98
N HIS A 242 -2.45 -2.24 -1.74
CA HIS A 242 -1.90 -3.41 -2.44
C HIS A 242 -1.37 -4.50 -1.51
N SER A 243 -0.99 -4.16 -0.27
CA SER A 243 -0.63 -5.13 0.76
C SER A 243 -1.83 -5.58 1.61
N PHE A 244 -3.04 -5.03 1.40
CA PHE A 244 -4.20 -5.32 2.23
C PHE A 244 -4.93 -6.62 1.81
N TYR A 245 -4.18 -7.71 1.72
CA TYR A 245 -4.64 -9.02 1.24
C TYR A 245 -5.89 -9.55 1.96
N PRO A 246 -6.05 -9.41 3.28
CA PRO A 246 -7.28 -9.79 3.96
C PRO A 246 -8.52 -9.16 3.32
N TRP A 247 -8.43 -7.93 2.80
CA TRP A 247 -9.53 -7.25 2.12
C TRP A 247 -9.61 -7.65 0.65
N HIS A 248 -8.60 -7.34 -0.16
CA HIS A 248 -8.73 -7.41 -1.61
C HIS A 248 -8.72 -8.84 -2.18
N ARG A 249 -8.20 -9.81 -1.41
CA ARG A 249 -8.18 -11.23 -1.80
C ARG A 249 -9.15 -12.07 -0.99
N GLU A 250 -9.14 -11.93 0.33
CA GLU A 250 -9.89 -12.82 1.21
C GLU A 250 -11.31 -12.31 1.54
N GLY A 251 -11.64 -11.06 1.23
CA GLY A 251 -12.97 -10.47 1.49
C GLY A 251 -13.27 -10.27 2.97
N ALA A 252 -12.26 -9.91 3.76
CA ALA A 252 -12.41 -9.42 5.13
C ALA A 252 -12.83 -7.94 5.14
N TYR A 253 -13.18 -7.42 6.33
CA TYR A 253 -13.43 -5.99 6.58
C TYR A 253 -14.59 -5.34 5.80
N THR A 254 -15.48 -6.13 5.19
CA THR A 254 -16.63 -5.61 4.43
C THR A 254 -17.62 -4.80 5.28
N HIS A 255 -17.64 -5.00 6.60
CA HIS A 255 -18.47 -4.23 7.54
C HIS A 255 -17.98 -2.79 7.75
N LEU A 256 -16.75 -2.47 7.34
CA LEU A 256 -16.18 -1.11 7.38
C LEU A 256 -16.33 -0.38 6.03
N MET A 257 -16.61 -1.11 4.94
CA MET A 257 -16.66 -0.56 3.58
C MET A 257 -17.87 0.34 3.33
N ASN A 258 -17.68 1.36 2.49
CA ASN A 258 -18.73 2.16 1.86
C ASN A 258 -18.86 1.81 0.35
N GLU A 259 -19.66 2.59 -0.40
CA GLU A 259 -19.86 2.34 -1.83
C GLU A 259 -18.62 2.65 -2.69
N ASP A 260 -17.80 3.62 -2.30
CA ASP A 260 -16.56 3.98 -3.00
C ASP A 260 -15.51 2.86 -2.89
N ASP A 261 -15.44 2.21 -1.73
CA ASP A 261 -14.52 1.08 -1.52
C ASP A 261 -14.78 -0.08 -2.50
N LYS A 262 -15.99 -0.22 -3.04
CA LYS A 262 -16.28 -1.24 -4.09
C LYS A 262 -15.60 -0.91 -5.41
N VAL A 263 -15.41 0.37 -5.72
CA VAL A 263 -14.65 0.83 -6.89
C VAL A 263 -13.16 0.63 -6.63
N GLN A 264 -12.68 1.04 -5.45
CA GLN A 264 -11.28 0.90 -5.08
C GLN A 264 -10.85 -0.58 -4.98
N LEU A 265 -11.73 -1.46 -4.50
CA LEU A 265 -11.50 -2.91 -4.49
C LEU A 265 -11.18 -3.43 -5.89
N ARG A 266 -11.94 -3.01 -6.91
CA ARG A 266 -11.70 -3.42 -8.31
C ARG A 266 -10.36 -2.89 -8.82
N ALA A 267 -9.99 -1.65 -8.47
CA ALA A 267 -8.70 -1.07 -8.83
C ALA A 267 -7.54 -1.87 -8.22
N VAL A 268 -7.60 -2.16 -6.92
CA VAL A 268 -6.55 -2.89 -6.20
C VAL A 268 -6.43 -4.34 -6.70
N GLN A 269 -7.56 -5.01 -6.95
CA GLN A 269 -7.56 -6.35 -7.56
C GLN A 269 -6.95 -6.36 -8.96
N ALA A 270 -7.22 -5.35 -9.77
CA ALA A 270 -6.61 -5.22 -11.10
C ALA A 270 -5.08 -5.05 -11.01
N PHE A 271 -4.59 -4.34 -10.00
CA PHE A 271 -3.15 -4.14 -9.78
C PHE A 271 -2.43 -5.39 -9.25
N ASN A 272 -3.05 -6.10 -8.31
CA ASN A 272 -2.41 -7.19 -7.55
C ASN A 272 -1.86 -8.33 -8.43
N ALA A 273 -2.48 -8.60 -9.58
CA ALA A 273 -1.99 -9.60 -10.52
C ALA A 273 -0.58 -9.28 -11.04
N TYR A 274 -0.29 -8.00 -11.29
CA TYR A 274 1.01 -7.58 -11.80
C TYR A 274 2.07 -7.65 -10.71
N ASP A 275 1.83 -7.00 -9.56
CA ASP A 275 2.74 -7.03 -8.41
C ASP A 275 3.14 -8.46 -8.02
N LEU A 276 2.15 -9.38 -7.97
CA LEU A 276 2.44 -10.74 -7.54
C LEU A 276 3.13 -11.58 -8.62
N TYR A 277 2.60 -11.61 -9.85
CA TYR A 277 3.02 -12.61 -10.85
C TYR A 277 4.16 -12.15 -11.76
N SER A 278 4.49 -10.86 -11.81
CA SER A 278 5.65 -10.34 -12.58
C SER A 278 7.00 -10.68 -11.97
N LYS A 279 7.04 -11.11 -10.70
CA LYS A 279 8.26 -11.57 -10.02
C LYS A 279 8.95 -12.77 -10.71
N SER A 280 8.21 -13.46 -11.59
CA SER A 280 8.67 -14.58 -12.39
C SER A 280 9.08 -14.23 -13.83
N ASP A 281 9.01 -12.94 -14.21
CA ASP A 281 9.38 -12.48 -15.55
C ASP A 281 10.90 -12.42 -15.75
N ASP A 282 11.32 -12.35 -17.02
CA ASP A 282 12.70 -12.07 -17.38
C ASP A 282 13.16 -10.70 -16.85
N LEU A 283 14.46 -10.57 -16.62
CA LEU A 283 15.06 -9.33 -16.13
C LEU A 283 14.84 -8.16 -17.10
N ALA A 284 14.49 -7.01 -16.55
CA ALA A 284 14.24 -5.75 -17.22
C ALA A 284 15.54 -4.94 -17.34
N ASP A 285 15.82 -4.47 -18.55
CA ASP A 285 16.96 -3.56 -18.77
C ASP A 285 16.61 -2.15 -18.30
N ALA A 286 16.96 -1.85 -17.05
CA ALA A 286 16.74 -0.54 -16.44
C ALA A 286 17.31 0.62 -17.25
N ALA A 287 18.47 0.46 -17.90
CA ALA A 287 19.09 1.54 -18.67
C ALA A 287 18.27 1.86 -19.93
N THR A 288 17.75 0.83 -20.59
CA THR A 288 16.88 0.98 -21.77
C THR A 288 15.50 1.53 -21.40
N LEU A 289 14.96 1.15 -20.23
CA LEU A 289 13.62 1.53 -19.79
C LEU A 289 13.57 2.92 -19.12
N LYS A 290 14.67 3.37 -18.52
CA LYS A 290 14.74 4.65 -17.79
C LYS A 290 14.15 5.84 -18.57
N PRO A 291 14.47 6.08 -19.86
CA PRO A 291 13.91 7.23 -20.59
C PRO A 291 12.37 7.21 -20.67
N TYR A 292 11.76 6.04 -20.78
CA TYR A 292 10.30 5.91 -20.83
C TYR A 292 9.66 6.27 -19.49
N TYR A 293 10.15 5.66 -18.40
CA TYR A 293 9.60 5.85 -17.07
C TYR A 293 9.88 7.24 -16.50
N MET A 294 11.02 7.85 -16.85
CA MET A 294 11.28 9.27 -16.55
C MET A 294 10.21 10.19 -17.17
N GLY A 295 9.69 9.86 -18.36
CA GLY A 295 8.58 10.60 -18.97
C GLY A 295 7.26 10.47 -18.21
N LEU A 296 6.99 9.30 -17.62
CA LEU A 296 5.82 9.10 -16.75
C LEU A 296 5.98 9.84 -15.42
N ILE A 297 7.17 9.77 -14.81
CA ILE A 297 7.51 10.54 -13.61
C ILE A 297 7.32 12.03 -13.86
N GLU A 298 7.87 12.58 -14.95
CA GLU A 298 7.69 13.98 -15.33
C GLU A 298 6.21 14.35 -15.49
N LYS A 299 5.43 13.49 -16.15
CA LYS A 299 4.01 13.74 -16.43
C LYS A 299 3.15 13.82 -15.16
N TYR A 300 3.38 12.94 -14.19
CA TYR A 300 2.46 12.77 -13.06
C TYR A 300 2.99 13.32 -11.73
N ILE A 301 4.30 13.40 -11.56
CA ILE A 301 4.95 13.78 -10.29
C ILE A 301 5.85 15.01 -10.49
N GLY A 302 6.48 15.12 -11.66
CA GLY A 302 7.51 16.12 -11.96
C GLY A 302 8.92 15.57 -11.73
N LEU A 303 9.93 16.32 -12.20
CA LEU A 303 11.35 15.93 -12.13
C LEU A 303 12.11 16.53 -10.93
N ASN A 304 11.42 17.32 -10.10
CA ASN A 304 12.02 17.90 -8.91
C ASN A 304 12.12 16.86 -7.80
N GLU A 305 12.94 17.17 -6.79
CA GLU A 305 12.96 16.39 -5.56
C GLU A 305 11.60 16.43 -4.87
N LEU A 306 11.22 15.29 -4.27
CA LEU A 306 10.05 15.16 -3.41
C LEU A 306 10.48 15.19 -1.95
N GLU A 307 9.58 15.63 -1.10
CA GLU A 307 9.71 15.45 0.34
C GLU A 307 9.25 14.02 0.71
N TRP A 308 10.20 13.17 1.09
CA TRP A 308 9.99 11.81 1.58
C TRP A 308 9.96 11.80 3.11
#